data_AF-A0A7V8YEV4-F1
#
_entry.id   AF-A0A7V8YEV4-F1
#
_cell.length_a   1.000
_cell.length_b   1.000
_cell.length_c   1.000
_cell.angle_alpha   90.00
_cell.angle_beta   90.00
_cell.angle_gamma   90.00
#
_symmetry.space_group_name_H-M   'P 1'
#
loop_
_entity.id
_entity.type
_entity.pdbx_description
1 polymer ?
#
loop_
_entity_poly.entity_id
_entity_poly.type
_entity_poly.pdbx_seq_one_letter_code
_entity_poly.pdbx_strand_id
1 'polypeptide(L)'
;MIHHTSGGTFAEAIDGLTGDPSFRAWLTNQLRAAPFRAFRWETPAVTAPMLGRPFEFVLVEDRHLARRPDLRSFAEHFQPDADVVAFPSLGRDAVLIAPCPQGDPARYAHLGVFVREAPPAQIDALWARVGREVSARIAANPAPVWTSTAGGGVAWLHVRLDDRPKYYVHLPYADPRS
;
A
#
# COMPACT_ATOMS: atom_id res chain seq x y z
N MET A 1 10.97 8.03 11.54
CA MET A 1 9.64 7.40 11.38
C MET A 1 8.58 8.43 11.76
N ILE A 2 7.44 8.44 11.08
CA ILE A 2 6.30 9.33 11.40
C ILE A 2 5.08 8.47 11.66
N HIS A 3 4.40 8.70 12.78
CA HIS A 3 3.12 8.06 13.11
C HIS A 3 1.97 8.96 12.65
N HIS A 4 0.95 8.37 12.07
CA HIS A 4 -0.30 9.04 11.74
C HIS A 4 -1.46 8.26 12.34
N THR A 5 -2.38 8.99 12.95
CA THR A 5 -3.67 8.48 13.39
C THR A 5 -4.74 9.39 12.81
N SER A 6 -5.78 8.81 12.23
CA SER A 6 -6.93 9.57 11.73
C SER A 6 -8.03 9.69 12.80
N GLY A 7 -9.00 10.58 12.59
CA GLY A 7 -10.19 10.65 13.45
C GLY A 7 -11.18 9.50 13.28
N GLY A 8 -11.00 8.65 12.26
CA GLY A 8 -11.87 7.51 11.95
C GLY A 8 -11.23 6.16 12.28
N THR A 9 -11.98 5.10 12.05
CA THR A 9 -11.66 3.71 12.33
C THR A 9 -11.06 2.97 11.11
N PHE A 10 -10.51 1.77 11.32
CA PHE A 10 -10.08 0.91 10.21
C PHE A 10 -11.22 0.56 9.25
N ALA A 11 -12.43 0.33 9.74
CA ALA A 11 -13.61 0.10 8.91
C ALA A 11 -13.86 1.29 7.98
N GLU A 12 -13.95 2.49 8.55
CA GLU A 12 -14.16 3.73 7.79
C GLU A 12 -13.01 4.03 6.82
N ALA A 13 -11.77 3.68 7.20
CA ALA A 13 -10.63 3.82 6.31
C ALA A 13 -10.70 2.84 5.12
N ILE A 14 -11.13 1.59 5.33
CA ILE A 14 -11.30 0.61 4.25
C ILE A 14 -12.44 1.02 3.32
N ASP A 15 -13.56 1.47 3.88
CA ASP A 15 -14.69 2.00 3.11
C ASP A 15 -14.28 3.26 2.34
N GLY A 16 -13.51 4.14 2.99
CA GLY A 16 -12.98 5.36 2.41
C GLY A 16 -12.02 5.09 1.25
N LEU A 17 -11.07 4.16 1.44
CA LEU A 17 -10.22 3.68 0.36
C LEU A 17 -11.07 3.15 -0.80
N THR A 18 -12.07 2.32 -0.52
CA THR A 18 -12.89 1.66 -1.54
C THR A 18 -13.76 2.62 -2.33
N GLY A 19 -14.41 3.58 -1.66
CA GLY A 19 -15.54 4.33 -2.22
C GLY A 19 -15.49 5.85 -2.07
N ASP A 20 -14.59 6.41 -1.24
CA ASP A 20 -14.52 7.86 -0.99
C ASP A 20 -13.24 8.50 -1.58
N PRO A 21 -13.36 9.22 -2.72
CA PRO A 21 -12.24 9.98 -3.29
C PRO A 21 -11.65 11.01 -2.31
N SER A 22 -12.44 11.55 -1.39
CA SER A 22 -11.98 12.56 -0.42
C SER A 22 -11.02 11.94 0.58
N PHE A 23 -11.34 10.75 1.09
CA PHE A 23 -10.43 9.98 1.96
C PHE A 23 -9.13 9.64 1.23
N ARG A 24 -9.20 9.16 -0.02
CA ARG A 24 -8.01 8.85 -0.83
C ARG A 24 -7.15 10.08 -1.11
N ALA A 25 -7.78 11.23 -1.37
CA ALA A 25 -7.09 12.50 -1.53
C ALA A 25 -6.42 12.95 -0.22
N TRP A 26 -7.11 12.84 0.92
CA TRP A 26 -6.55 13.11 2.23
C TRP A 26 -5.32 12.25 2.51
N LEU A 27 -5.43 10.92 2.36
CA LEU A 27 -4.32 9.99 2.59
C LEU A 27 -3.15 10.35 1.67
N THR A 28 -3.40 10.56 0.39
CA THR A 28 -2.39 10.97 -0.58
C THR A 28 -1.68 12.25 -0.16
N ASN A 29 -2.41 13.26 0.32
CA ASN A 29 -1.83 14.51 0.79
C ASN A 29 -0.94 14.32 2.02
N GLN A 30 -1.34 13.49 2.99
CA GLN A 30 -0.49 13.13 4.14
C GLN A 30 0.82 12.49 3.69
N LEU A 31 0.76 11.56 2.74
CA LEU A 31 1.94 10.86 2.21
C LEU A 31 2.85 11.81 1.40
N ARG A 32 2.28 12.71 0.61
CA ARG A 32 3.03 13.70 -0.18
C ARG A 32 3.79 14.68 0.72
N ALA A 33 3.18 15.09 1.83
CA ALA A 33 3.73 16.02 2.80
C ALA A 33 4.87 15.42 3.65
N ALA A 34 5.06 14.10 3.62
CA ALA A 34 6.16 13.46 4.35
C ALA A 34 7.53 14.01 3.89
N PRO A 35 8.45 14.34 4.80
CA PRO A 35 9.77 14.91 4.47
C PRO A 35 10.72 13.87 3.86
N PHE A 36 10.38 12.59 3.91
CA PHE A 36 11.21 11.51 3.40
C PHE A 36 11.10 11.42 1.88
N ARG A 37 12.25 11.39 1.18
CA ARG A 37 12.28 11.15 -0.26
C ARG A 37 11.63 9.81 -0.61
N ALA A 38 12.07 8.76 0.08
CA ALA A 38 11.59 7.40 -0.07
C ALA A 38 11.26 6.79 1.29
N PHE A 39 10.11 6.11 1.37
CA PHE A 39 9.60 5.58 2.61
C PHE A 39 8.71 4.36 2.38
N ARG A 40 8.60 3.54 3.42
CA ARG A 40 7.61 2.49 3.55
C ARG A 40 6.37 3.05 4.24
N TRP A 41 5.22 2.62 3.79
CA TRP A 41 3.95 2.79 4.48
C TRP A 41 3.54 1.44 5.07
N GLU A 42 3.24 1.40 6.36
CA GLU A 42 2.87 0.19 7.10
C GLU A 42 1.66 0.49 7.98
N THR A 43 0.70 -0.42 8.01
CA THR A 43 -0.46 -0.40 8.92
C THR A 43 -0.39 -1.57 9.90
N PRO A 44 -0.98 -1.49 11.10
CA PRO A 44 -1.24 -2.66 11.94
C PRO A 44 -1.90 -3.80 11.17
N ALA A 45 -1.78 -5.03 11.69
CA ALA A 45 -2.45 -6.18 11.11
C ALA A 45 -3.98 -5.97 11.13
N VAL A 46 -4.65 -5.99 9.99
CA VAL A 46 -6.10 -5.81 9.98
C VAL A 46 -6.77 -7.16 10.23
N THR A 47 -7.60 -7.20 11.28
CA THR A 47 -8.48 -8.32 11.65
C THR A 47 -9.89 -7.79 11.87
N ALA A 48 -10.91 -8.66 11.88
CA ALA A 48 -12.28 -8.23 12.18
C ALA A 48 -12.41 -7.46 13.51
N PRO A 49 -11.76 -7.87 14.63
CA PRO A 49 -11.75 -7.09 15.87
C PRO A 49 -11.07 -5.72 15.76
N MET A 50 -10.13 -5.53 14.82
CA MET A 50 -9.44 -4.26 14.64
C MET A 50 -10.21 -3.23 13.81
N LEU A 51 -11.29 -3.64 13.15
CA LEU A 51 -12.09 -2.73 12.31
C LEU A 51 -12.64 -1.52 13.08
N GLY A 52 -12.96 -1.68 14.37
CA GLY A 52 -13.45 -0.58 15.22
C GLY A 52 -12.36 0.28 15.86
N ARG A 53 -11.07 -0.05 15.67
CA ARG A 53 -9.97 0.73 16.23
C ARG A 53 -9.66 1.96 15.37
N PRO A 54 -9.09 3.04 15.94
CA PRO A 54 -8.63 4.18 15.18
C PRO A 54 -7.69 3.76 14.05
N PHE A 55 -7.94 4.24 12.83
CA PHE A 55 -7.06 4.01 11.71
C PHE A 55 -5.73 4.72 11.94
N GLU A 56 -4.65 3.95 11.84
CA GLU A 56 -3.29 4.42 12.01
C GLU A 56 -2.35 3.79 10.99
N PHE A 57 -1.24 4.49 10.72
CA PHE A 57 -0.15 3.97 9.91
C PHE A 57 1.17 4.66 10.29
N VAL A 58 2.27 4.05 9.87
CA VAL A 58 3.60 4.64 9.99
C VAL A 58 4.25 4.86 8.64
N LEU A 59 5.07 5.90 8.57
CA LEU A 59 6.03 6.13 7.51
C LEU A 59 7.43 5.89 8.03
N VAL A 60 8.11 4.91 7.44
CA VAL A 60 9.49 4.57 7.77
C VAL A 60 10.38 5.02 6.62
N GLU A 61 11.27 5.98 6.85
CA GLU A 61 12.23 6.38 5.83
C GLU A 61 13.07 5.18 5.39
N ASP A 62 13.17 4.98 4.08
CA ASP A 62 14.02 3.94 3.51
C ASP A 62 14.60 4.44 2.18
N ARG A 63 15.78 5.05 2.29
CA ARG A 63 16.54 5.55 1.15
C ARG A 63 16.95 4.46 0.16
N HIS A 64 16.99 3.18 0.58
CA HIS A 64 17.38 2.07 -0.28
C HIS A 64 16.29 1.71 -1.30
N LEU A 65 15.08 2.24 -1.13
CA LEU A 65 14.01 2.12 -2.12
C LEU A 65 14.23 2.99 -3.35
N ALA A 66 15.04 4.05 -3.26
CA ALA A 66 15.33 4.99 -4.35
C ALA A 66 16.31 4.38 -5.37
N ARG A 67 15.89 3.29 -6.01
CA ARG A 67 16.64 2.53 -7.01
C ARG A 67 16.04 2.75 -8.40
N ARG A 68 16.78 2.33 -9.42
CA ARG A 68 16.28 2.32 -10.80
C ARG A 68 15.06 1.38 -10.87
N PRO A 69 13.92 1.85 -11.41
CA PRO A 69 12.73 1.02 -11.54
C PRO A 69 12.99 -0.24 -12.37
N ASP A 70 12.43 -1.38 -11.96
CA ASP A 70 12.48 -2.63 -12.70
C ASP A 70 11.09 -3.03 -13.21
N LEU A 71 10.76 -2.55 -14.40
CA LEU A 71 9.53 -2.86 -15.12
C LEU A 71 9.33 -4.37 -15.37
N ARG A 72 10.44 -5.12 -15.48
CA ARG A 72 10.38 -6.52 -15.91
C ARG A 72 9.82 -7.44 -14.83
N SER A 73 10.00 -7.08 -13.56
CA SER A 73 9.57 -7.89 -12.41
C SER A 73 8.07 -8.19 -12.41
N PHE A 74 7.23 -7.29 -12.93
CA PHE A 74 5.77 -7.48 -12.99
C PHE A 74 5.21 -7.39 -14.42
N ALA A 75 6.07 -7.46 -15.44
CA ALA A 75 5.68 -7.24 -16.84
C ALA A 75 4.58 -8.20 -17.30
N GLU A 76 4.59 -9.45 -16.84
CA GLU A 76 3.58 -10.47 -17.17
C GLU A 76 2.20 -10.19 -16.56
N HIS A 77 2.12 -9.32 -15.56
CA HIS A 77 0.87 -8.97 -14.88
C HIS A 77 0.27 -7.66 -15.39
N PHE A 78 1.06 -6.79 -16.00
CA PHE A 78 0.56 -5.51 -16.51
C PHE A 78 -0.46 -5.73 -17.63
N GLN A 79 -1.52 -4.92 -17.61
CA GLN A 79 -2.59 -4.96 -18.61
C GLN A 79 -2.63 -3.59 -19.31
N PRO A 80 -2.67 -3.55 -20.66
CA PRO A 80 -2.60 -2.29 -21.41
C PRO A 80 -3.63 -1.23 -21.00
N ASP A 81 -4.85 -1.66 -20.64
CA ASP A 81 -5.97 -0.78 -20.33
C ASP A 81 -6.23 -0.64 -18.82
N ALA A 82 -5.31 -1.11 -17.97
CA ALA A 82 -5.46 -1.04 -16.52
C ALA A 82 -4.55 0.02 -15.90
N ASP A 83 -5.08 0.82 -14.97
CA ASP A 83 -4.28 1.72 -14.15
C ASP A 83 -3.45 0.94 -13.11
N VAL A 84 -4.05 -0.10 -12.53
CA VAL A 84 -3.52 -0.85 -11.39
C VAL A 84 -3.97 -2.31 -11.47
N VAL A 85 -3.03 -3.22 -11.23
CA VAL A 85 -3.27 -4.66 -11.21
C VAL A 85 -3.10 -5.21 -9.80
N ALA A 86 -3.84 -6.28 -9.48
CA ALA A 86 -3.60 -7.08 -8.29
C ALA A 86 -3.43 -8.54 -8.67
N PHE A 87 -2.42 -9.20 -8.09
CA PHE A 87 -2.04 -10.57 -8.42
C PHE A 87 -1.34 -11.26 -7.24
N PRO A 88 -1.37 -12.60 -7.14
CA PRO A 88 -0.65 -13.31 -6.09
C PRO A 88 0.86 -13.13 -6.18
N SER A 89 1.56 -13.09 -5.04
CA SER A 89 3.01 -13.21 -5.00
C SER A 89 3.49 -14.56 -5.57
N LEU A 90 4.76 -14.66 -5.95
CA LEU A 90 5.36 -15.93 -6.41
C LEU A 90 5.19 -17.07 -5.39
N GLY A 91 5.34 -16.75 -4.09
CA GLY A 91 5.13 -17.68 -2.99
C GLY A 91 3.65 -17.93 -2.65
N ARG A 92 2.73 -17.18 -3.27
CA ARG A 92 1.27 -17.20 -3.04
C ARG A 92 0.87 -16.97 -1.58
N ASP A 93 1.73 -16.27 -0.85
CA ASP A 93 1.60 -15.89 0.55
C ASP A 93 1.18 -14.42 0.73
N ALA A 94 0.97 -13.72 -0.39
CA ALA A 94 0.51 -12.35 -0.41
C ALA A 94 -0.26 -12.03 -1.69
N VAL A 95 -1.12 -11.02 -1.63
CA VAL A 95 -1.60 -10.30 -2.82
C VAL A 95 -0.74 -9.06 -3.01
N LEU A 96 -0.23 -8.86 -4.23
CA LEU A 96 0.52 -7.69 -4.63
C LEU A 96 -0.38 -6.79 -5.46
N ILE A 97 -0.37 -5.49 -5.15
CA ILE A 97 -1.17 -4.47 -5.85
C ILE A 97 -0.19 -3.44 -6.40
N ALA A 98 -0.06 -3.35 -7.71
CA ALA A 98 0.95 -2.54 -8.38
C ALA A 98 0.32 -1.65 -9.47
N PRO A 99 0.73 -0.37 -9.58
CA PRO A 99 0.36 0.45 -10.71
C PRO A 99 1.00 -0.08 -12.00
N CYS A 100 0.25 -0.01 -13.10
CA CYS A 100 0.79 -0.26 -14.43
C CYS A 100 1.66 0.93 -14.90
N PRO A 101 2.65 0.71 -15.77
CA PRO A 101 3.48 1.79 -16.27
C PRO A 101 2.68 2.79 -17.12
N GLN A 102 2.71 4.08 -16.75
CA GLN A 102 2.17 5.18 -17.55
C GLN A 102 3.20 6.32 -17.64
N GLY A 103 3.74 6.54 -18.83
CA GLY A 103 4.78 7.54 -19.03
C GLY A 103 6.11 7.15 -18.37
N ASP A 104 6.72 8.06 -17.60
CA ASP A 104 8.06 7.89 -17.06
C ASP A 104 8.13 6.78 -15.99
N PRO A 105 8.90 5.69 -16.21
CA PRO A 105 9.11 4.63 -15.23
C PRO A 105 9.64 5.10 -13.88
N ALA A 106 10.37 6.22 -13.81
CA ALA A 106 10.96 6.75 -12.57
C ALA A 106 9.91 7.00 -11.48
N ARG A 107 8.68 7.32 -11.87
CA ARG A 107 7.53 7.57 -10.98
C ARG A 107 7.09 6.35 -10.19
N TYR A 108 7.54 5.16 -10.58
CA TYR A 108 7.08 3.90 -10.03
C TYR A 108 8.13 3.21 -9.16
N ALA A 109 9.26 3.85 -8.87
CA ALA A 109 10.32 3.23 -8.05
C ALA A 109 9.83 2.84 -6.64
N HIS A 110 9.04 3.71 -6.01
CA HIS A 110 8.53 3.53 -4.64
C HIS A 110 7.34 4.48 -4.36
N LEU A 111 6.66 4.28 -3.22
CA LEU A 111 5.44 5.02 -2.88
C LEU A 111 5.66 6.55 -2.86
N GLY A 112 6.74 7.02 -2.24
CA GLY A 112 7.00 8.45 -2.10
C GLY A 112 7.14 9.23 -3.41
N VAL A 113 7.73 8.65 -4.47
CA VAL A 113 7.81 9.32 -5.78
C VAL A 113 6.47 9.19 -6.50
N PHE A 114 5.83 8.03 -6.40
CA PHE A 114 4.54 7.77 -7.04
C PHE A 114 3.46 8.77 -6.59
N VAL A 115 3.25 8.95 -5.27
CA VAL A 115 2.22 9.87 -4.78
C VAL A 115 2.51 11.34 -5.11
N ARG A 116 3.76 11.70 -5.46
CA ARG A 116 4.16 13.07 -5.79
C ARG A 116 4.12 13.36 -7.28
N GLU A 117 4.34 12.36 -8.13
CA GLU A 117 4.62 12.56 -9.56
C GLU A 117 3.74 11.75 -10.52
N ALA A 118 3.06 10.70 -10.05
CA ALA A 118 2.17 9.91 -10.90
C ALA A 118 0.87 10.66 -11.23
N PRO A 119 0.15 10.29 -12.31
CA PRO A 119 -1.15 10.86 -12.63
C PRO A 119 -2.12 10.74 -11.44
N PRO A 120 -2.84 11.82 -11.05
CA PRO A 120 -3.76 11.79 -9.90
C PRO A 120 -4.80 10.67 -9.98
N ALA A 121 -5.34 10.40 -11.17
CA ALA A 121 -6.29 9.32 -11.40
C ALA A 121 -5.70 7.94 -11.10
N GLN A 122 -4.43 7.72 -11.41
CA GLN A 122 -3.75 6.45 -11.13
C GLN A 122 -3.46 6.27 -9.62
N ILE A 123 -3.14 7.36 -8.93
CA ILE A 123 -2.96 7.34 -7.47
C ILE A 123 -4.29 7.01 -6.78
N ASP A 124 -5.39 7.64 -7.23
CA ASP A 124 -6.75 7.33 -6.76
C ASP A 124 -7.11 5.85 -7.00
N ALA A 125 -6.86 5.37 -8.23
CA ALA A 125 -7.10 3.98 -8.61
C ALA A 125 -6.31 2.97 -7.77
N LEU A 126 -5.07 3.30 -7.38
CA LEU A 126 -4.25 2.46 -6.50
C LEU A 126 -4.91 2.29 -5.15
N TRP A 127 -5.27 3.38 -4.49
CA TRP A 127 -5.92 3.33 -3.19
C TRP A 127 -7.29 2.66 -3.24
N ALA A 128 -8.07 2.93 -4.30
CA ALA A 128 -9.33 2.24 -4.53
C ALA A 128 -9.16 0.72 -4.69
N ARG A 129 -8.10 0.30 -5.38
CA ARG A 129 -7.77 -1.13 -5.51
C ARG A 129 -7.34 -1.72 -4.17
N VAL A 130 -6.51 -1.02 -3.40
CA VAL A 130 -6.10 -1.46 -2.05
C VAL A 130 -7.31 -1.67 -1.15
N GLY A 131 -8.23 -0.71 -1.08
CA GLY A 131 -9.45 -0.83 -0.27
C GLY A 131 -10.27 -2.07 -0.63
N ARG A 132 -10.51 -2.30 -1.94
CA ARG A 132 -11.24 -3.48 -2.43
C ARG A 132 -10.57 -4.79 -2.04
N GLU A 133 -9.26 -4.91 -2.25
CA GLU A 133 -8.53 -6.15 -1.97
C GLU A 133 -8.43 -6.42 -0.46
N VAL A 134 -8.24 -5.38 0.38
CA VAL A 134 -8.26 -5.52 1.84
C VAL A 134 -9.64 -5.97 2.33
N SER A 135 -10.70 -5.30 1.86
CA SER A 135 -12.09 -5.64 2.20
C SER A 135 -12.42 -7.08 1.82
N ALA A 136 -12.08 -7.48 0.57
CA ALA A 136 -12.29 -8.84 0.10
C ALA A 136 -11.51 -9.88 0.92
N ARG A 137 -10.26 -9.56 1.30
CA ARG A 137 -9.42 -10.47 2.10
C ARG A 137 -9.99 -10.73 3.49
N ILE A 138 -10.44 -9.68 4.17
CA ILE A 138 -11.03 -9.75 5.51
C ILE A 138 -12.36 -10.51 5.47
N ALA A 139 -13.19 -10.24 4.45
CA ALA A 139 -14.47 -10.93 4.28
C ALA A 139 -14.28 -12.44 4.01
N ALA A 140 -13.22 -12.83 3.30
CA ALA A 140 -12.97 -14.21 2.93
C ALA A 140 -12.29 -15.04 4.04
N ASN A 141 -11.53 -14.42 4.95
CA ASN A 141 -10.75 -15.13 5.96
C ASN A 141 -10.61 -14.29 7.25
N PRO A 142 -10.89 -14.83 8.44
CA PRO A 142 -10.68 -14.14 9.72
C PRO A 142 -9.19 -13.95 10.10
N ALA A 143 -8.25 -14.55 9.37
CA ALA A 143 -6.82 -14.38 9.61
C ALA A 143 -6.37 -12.92 9.45
N PRO A 144 -5.36 -12.47 10.22
CA PRO A 144 -4.82 -11.12 10.08
C PRO A 144 -4.23 -10.85 8.69
N VAL A 145 -4.42 -9.63 8.21
CA VAL A 145 -3.86 -9.14 6.94
C VAL A 145 -2.86 -8.03 7.22
N TRP A 146 -1.60 -8.24 6.85
CA TRP A 146 -0.57 -7.22 6.98
C TRP A 146 -0.48 -6.40 5.70
N THR A 147 -0.85 -5.11 5.78
CA THR A 147 -0.89 -4.19 4.64
C THR A 147 0.27 -3.20 4.70
N SER A 148 1.17 -3.29 3.73
CA SER A 148 2.36 -2.43 3.66
C SER A 148 2.83 -2.17 2.23
N THR A 149 3.72 -1.20 2.04
CA THR A 149 4.59 -1.14 0.86
C THR A 149 5.96 -1.66 1.21
N ALA A 150 6.40 -2.74 0.56
CA ALA A 150 7.78 -3.20 0.62
C ALA A 150 8.56 -2.73 -0.62
N GLY A 151 9.88 -2.77 -0.58
CA GLY A 151 10.69 -2.53 -1.78
C GLY A 151 12.16 -2.91 -1.69
N GLY A 152 12.49 -3.91 -0.87
CA GLY A 152 13.87 -4.42 -0.79
C GLY A 152 14.28 -5.27 -1.99
N GLY A 153 13.35 -6.08 -2.52
CA GLY A 153 13.64 -7.07 -3.57
C GLY A 153 13.33 -6.60 -5.00
N VAL A 154 12.23 -5.86 -5.17
CA VAL A 154 11.74 -5.38 -6.48
C VAL A 154 11.61 -3.86 -6.44
N ALA A 155 12.28 -3.18 -7.36
CA ALA A 155 12.23 -1.73 -7.50
C ALA A 155 11.05 -1.31 -8.40
N TRP A 156 9.84 -1.69 -8.00
CA TRP A 156 8.59 -1.21 -8.59
C TRP A 156 7.58 -1.14 -7.47
N LEU A 157 6.85 -0.04 -7.35
CA LEU A 157 5.87 0.16 -6.29
C LEU A 157 4.88 -1.01 -6.30
N HIS A 158 4.71 -1.62 -5.13
CA HIS A 158 3.64 -2.55 -4.89
C HIS A 158 3.21 -2.45 -3.42
N VAL A 159 1.91 -2.36 -3.20
CA VAL A 159 1.30 -2.63 -1.90
C VAL A 159 1.20 -4.14 -1.76
N ARG A 160 1.45 -4.64 -0.55
CA ARG A 160 1.37 -6.05 -0.21
C ARG A 160 0.29 -6.25 0.84
N LEU A 161 -0.54 -7.27 0.61
CA LEU A 161 -1.43 -7.85 1.61
C LEU A 161 -0.85 -9.23 1.94
N ASP A 162 0.00 -9.31 2.97
CA ASP A 162 0.70 -10.53 3.34
C ASP A 162 -0.05 -11.30 4.43
N ASP A 163 0.11 -12.63 4.42
CA ASP A 163 -0.37 -13.54 5.47
C ASP A 163 0.51 -13.52 6.73
N ARG A 164 1.69 -12.89 6.65
CA ARG A 164 2.66 -12.75 7.74
C ARG A 164 3.45 -11.45 7.57
N PRO A 165 3.94 -10.80 8.64
CA PRO A 165 4.62 -9.51 8.60
C PRO A 165 6.09 -9.59 8.13
N LYS A 166 6.36 -10.29 7.02
CA LYS A 166 7.73 -10.60 6.56
C LYS A 166 8.60 -9.37 6.27
N TYR A 167 7.97 -8.25 5.90
CA TYR A 167 8.66 -7.04 5.42
C TYR A 167 8.47 -5.80 6.31
N TYR A 168 7.85 -5.98 7.47
CA TYR A 168 7.60 -4.88 8.41
C TYR A 168 8.88 -4.44 9.08
N VAL A 169 9.13 -3.14 9.07
CA VAL A 169 10.23 -2.52 9.82
C VAL A 169 9.73 -2.03 11.17
N HIS A 170 8.47 -1.58 11.26
CA HIS A 170 7.86 -1.23 12.53
C HIS A 170 7.36 -2.48 13.26
N LEU A 171 8.24 -3.06 14.08
CA LEU A 171 7.99 -4.30 14.81
C LEU A 171 6.69 -4.32 15.65
N PRO A 172 6.20 -3.21 16.24
CA PRO A 172 4.90 -3.22 16.91
C PRO A 172 3.77 -3.72 16.00
N TYR A 173 3.72 -3.31 14.73
CA TYR A 173 2.68 -3.76 13.80
C TYR A 173 2.84 -5.21 13.31
N ALA A 174 3.95 -5.87 13.64
CA ALA A 174 4.14 -7.29 13.35
C ALA A 174 3.38 -8.20 14.34
N ASP A 175 2.96 -7.71 15.52
CA ASP A 175 2.07 -8.47 16.41
C ASP A 175 0.63 -8.36 15.87
N PRO A 176 -0.07 -9.48 15.59
CA PRO A 176 -1.46 -9.44 15.14
C PRO A 176 -2.46 -8.87 16.17
N ARG A 177 -2.01 -8.60 17.40
CA ARG A 177 -2.82 -8.00 18.48
C ARG A 177 -2.46 -6.54 18.76
N SER A 178 -1.49 -6.00 18.02
CA SER A 178 -1.03 -4.61 18.16
C SER A 178 -2.13 -3.60 17.91
#